data_AF-A0A932CDU9-F1
#
_entry.id   AF-A0A932CDU9-F1
#
_cell.length_a   1.000
_cell.length_b   1.000
_cell.length_c   1.000
_cell.angle_alpha   90.00
_cell.angle_beta   90.00
_cell.angle_gamma   90.00
#
_symmetry.space_group_name_H-M   'P 1'
#
loop_
_entity.id
_entity.type
_entity.pdbx_description
1 polymer ?
#
loop_
_entity_poly.entity_id
_entity_poly.type
_entity_poly.pdbx_seq_one_letter_code
_entity_poly.pdbx_strand_id
1 'polypeptide(L)'
;MIIMKADATEEQINGVIQEIKKYGLRADISRGEFRTIIGLIGDETEVDFEHMAALPGVKEAMMVETPFKLINRDYNRLSESEEECPVIKIGSVEIGGDEPVFIAGPCAVESKKQLFRIAEEVKKAGAHILRGGVFKPRSSVHSFQGLGAGGYEEA
;
A
#
# COMPACT_ATOMS: atom_id res chain seq x y z
N MET A 1 -13.27 -3.19 -14.29
CA MET A 1 -14.34 -4.05 -14.89
C MET A 1 -15.70 -3.77 -14.27
N ILE A 2 -16.75 -3.73 -15.09
CA ILE A 2 -18.14 -3.53 -14.66
C ILE A 2 -19.00 -4.70 -15.13
N ILE A 3 -19.80 -5.27 -14.24
CA ILE A 3 -20.75 -6.35 -14.51
C ILE A 3 -22.15 -5.74 -14.52
N MET A 4 -22.86 -5.86 -15.64
CA MET A 4 -24.25 -5.41 -15.76
C MET A 4 -25.23 -6.43 -15.17
N LYS A 5 -26.42 -5.97 -14.79
CA LYS A 5 -27.57 -6.84 -14.48
C LYS A 5 -28.02 -7.58 -15.75
N ALA A 6 -28.70 -8.71 -15.58
CA ALA A 6 -29.14 -9.56 -16.70
C ALA A 6 -30.23 -8.89 -17.56
N ASP A 7 -30.99 -7.98 -16.97
CA ASP A 7 -32.08 -7.20 -17.58
C ASP A 7 -31.64 -5.78 -17.98
N ALA A 8 -30.34 -5.50 -17.99
CA ALA A 8 -29.82 -4.17 -18.31
C ALA A 8 -30.18 -3.76 -19.75
N THR A 9 -30.77 -2.58 -19.91
CA THR A 9 -31.17 -2.07 -21.23
C THR A 9 -29.97 -1.52 -22.00
N GLU A 10 -30.09 -1.45 -23.33
CA GLU A 10 -29.07 -0.81 -24.17
C GLU A 10 -28.86 0.67 -23.79
N GLU A 11 -29.88 1.37 -23.30
CA GLU A 11 -29.74 2.73 -22.78
C GLU A 11 -28.86 2.79 -21.53
N GLN A 12 -29.04 1.86 -20.59
CA GLN A 12 -28.22 1.76 -19.39
C GLN A 12 -26.77 1.42 -19.72
N ILE A 13 -26.55 0.47 -20.64
CA ILE A 13 -25.21 0.12 -21.13
C ILE A 13 -24.54 1.35 -21.77
N ASN A 14 -25.25 2.08 -22.62
CA ASN A 14 -24.74 3.31 -23.22
C ASN A 14 -24.46 4.40 -22.18
N GLY A 15 -25.28 4.53 -21.14
CA GLY A 15 -25.05 5.44 -20.02
C GLY A 15 -23.72 5.16 -19.32
N VAL A 16 -23.46 3.89 -18.99
CA VAL A 16 -22.19 3.46 -18.37
C VAL A 16 -21.00 3.74 -19.32
N ILE A 17 -21.14 3.48 -20.62
CA ILE A 17 -20.08 3.76 -21.60
C ILE A 17 -19.75 5.25 -21.68
N GLN A 18 -20.77 6.12 -21.66
CA GLN A 18 -20.55 7.58 -21.66
C GLN A 18 -19.87 8.03 -20.38
N GLU A 19 -20.22 7.43 -19.24
CA GLU A 19 -19.56 7.74 -17.97
C GLU A 19 -18.08 7.35 -18.00
N ILE A 20 -17.75 6.14 -18.47
CA ILE A 20 -16.36 5.68 -18.63
C ILE A 20 -15.56 6.64 -19.54
N LYS A 21 -16.16 7.12 -20.63
CA LYS A 21 -15.51 8.07 -21.55
C LYS A 21 -15.20 9.42 -20.91
N LYS A 22 -15.94 9.86 -19.88
CA LYS A 22 -15.62 11.11 -19.15
C LYS A 22 -14.28 11.03 -18.44
N TYR A 23 -13.87 9.83 -18.03
CA TYR A 23 -12.56 9.57 -17.44
C TYR A 23 -11.46 9.38 -18.49
N GLY A 24 -11.76 9.56 -19.79
CA GLY A 24 -10.80 9.34 -20.88
C GLY A 24 -10.48 7.87 -21.15
N LEU A 25 -11.26 6.94 -20.58
CA LEU A 25 -11.07 5.51 -20.73
C LEU A 25 -11.85 4.94 -21.91
N ARG A 26 -11.36 3.83 -22.46
CA ARG A 26 -12.08 3.04 -23.46
C ARG A 26 -12.89 1.94 -22.78
N ALA A 27 -14.13 1.77 -23.20
CA ALA A 27 -14.99 0.69 -22.75
C ALA A 27 -15.05 -0.42 -23.82
N ASP A 28 -14.67 -1.64 -23.46
CA ASP A 28 -14.80 -2.83 -24.31
C ASP A 28 -15.95 -3.70 -23.77
N ILE A 29 -16.93 -3.97 -24.64
CA ILE A 29 -18.17 -4.65 -24.24
C ILE A 29 -18.07 -6.12 -24.63
N SER A 30 -18.32 -7.00 -23.65
CA SER A 30 -18.50 -8.43 -23.87
C SER A 30 -19.96 -8.80 -23.56
N ARG A 31 -20.72 -9.09 -24.61
CA ARG A 31 -22.10 -9.56 -24.49
C ARG A 31 -22.09 -11.08 -24.36
N GLY A 32 -22.27 -11.58 -23.14
CA GLY A 32 -22.47 -13.00 -22.87
C GLY A 32 -23.94 -13.40 -23.04
N GLU A 33 -24.19 -14.71 -23.00
CA GLU A 33 -25.55 -15.28 -23.09
C GLU A 33 -26.46 -14.83 -21.93
N PHE A 34 -25.90 -14.67 -20.73
CA PHE A 34 -26.66 -14.34 -19.52
C PHE A 34 -26.39 -12.94 -18.95
N ARG A 35 -25.22 -12.35 -19.25
CA ARG A 35 -24.80 -11.05 -18.72
C ARG A 35 -23.88 -10.32 -19.69
N THR A 36 -23.93 -9.00 -19.62
CA THR A 36 -22.99 -8.10 -20.28
C THR A 36 -21.90 -7.68 -19.30
N ILE A 37 -20.65 -7.77 -19.72
CA ILE A 37 -19.48 -7.32 -18.98
C ILE A 37 -18.85 -6.16 -19.76
N ILE A 38 -18.48 -5.10 -19.07
CA ILE A 38 -17.79 -3.94 -19.63
C ILE A 38 -16.39 -3.90 -19.04
N GLY A 39 -15.39 -4.13 -19.87
CA GLY A 39 -13.98 -3.90 -19.54
C GLY A 39 -13.64 -2.42 -19.69
N LEU A 40 -12.86 -1.89 -18.76
CA LEU A 40 -12.27 -0.56 -18.87
C LEU A 40 -10.83 -0.74 -19.33
N ILE A 41 -10.38 0.09 -20.26
CA ILE A 41 -9.02 0.06 -20.81
C ILE A 41 -8.43 1.46 -20.69
N GLY A 42 -7.29 1.52 -20.00
CA GLY A 42 -6.59 2.75 -19.63
C GLY A 42 -6.31 2.76 -18.13
N ASP A 43 -5.99 3.93 -17.59
CA ASP A 43 -5.66 4.09 -16.17
C ASP A 43 -6.93 4.13 -15.30
N GLU A 44 -7.21 3.04 -14.60
CA GLU A 44 -8.42 2.92 -13.77
C GLU A 44 -8.31 3.70 -12.43
N THR A 45 -7.16 4.30 -12.08
CA THR A 45 -6.91 4.91 -10.76
C THR A 45 -7.83 6.09 -10.43
N GLU A 46 -8.27 6.83 -11.44
CA GLU A 46 -9.14 8.01 -11.30
C GLU A 46 -10.63 7.66 -11.35
N VAL A 47 -10.97 6.39 -11.54
CA VAL A 47 -12.36 5.93 -11.63
C VAL A 47 -12.93 5.70 -10.23
N ASP A 48 -14.04 6.36 -9.94
CA ASP A 48 -14.84 6.08 -8.76
C ASP A 48 -15.72 4.84 -9.02
N PHE A 49 -15.27 3.67 -8.55
CA PHE A 49 -15.97 2.40 -8.75
C PHE A 49 -17.25 2.31 -7.92
N GLU A 50 -17.32 2.99 -6.77
CA GLU A 50 -18.54 3.12 -5.98
C GLU A 50 -19.62 3.89 -6.75
N HIS A 51 -19.26 4.99 -7.43
CA HIS A 51 -20.16 5.72 -8.32
C HIS A 51 -20.60 4.84 -9.50
N MET A 52 -19.67 4.11 -10.14
CA MET A 52 -20.02 3.18 -11.22
C MET A 52 -21.01 2.10 -10.75
N ALA A 53 -20.82 1.55 -9.54
CA ALA A 53 -21.69 0.53 -8.98
C ALA A 53 -23.12 1.04 -8.68
N ALA A 54 -23.27 2.34 -8.45
CA ALA A 54 -24.56 2.99 -8.19
C ALA A 54 -25.37 3.27 -9.47
N LEU A 55 -24.75 3.18 -10.66
CA LEU A 55 -25.45 3.48 -11.91
C LEU A 55 -26.56 2.47 -12.21
N PRO A 56 -27.69 2.92 -12.81
CA PRO A 56 -28.76 2.03 -13.22
C PRO A 56 -28.27 0.94 -14.19
N GLY A 57 -28.68 -0.30 -13.94
CA GLY A 57 -28.28 -1.46 -14.75
C GLY A 57 -26.93 -2.08 -14.38
N VAL A 58 -26.14 -1.45 -13.50
CA VAL A 58 -24.90 -2.05 -12.97
C VAL A 58 -25.23 -2.99 -11.81
N LYS A 59 -24.62 -4.17 -11.82
CA LYS A 59 -24.69 -5.12 -10.71
C LYS A 59 -23.51 -4.93 -9.76
N GLU A 60 -22.32 -4.80 -10.33
CA GLU A 60 -21.06 -4.75 -9.61
C GLU A 60 -20.02 -4.02 -10.46
N ALA A 61 -19.19 -3.20 -9.83
CA ALA A 61 -18.06 -2.53 -10.46
C ALA A 61 -16.84 -2.74 -9.58
N MET A 62 -15.73 -3.17 -10.19
CA MET A 62 -14.48 -3.40 -9.47
C MET A 62 -13.29 -3.06 -10.34
N MET A 63 -12.25 -2.52 -9.73
CA MET A 63 -10.96 -2.31 -10.37
C MET A 63 -10.35 -3.67 -10.73
N VAL A 64 -9.86 -3.80 -11.96
CA VAL A 64 -9.10 -5.00 -12.37
C VAL A 64 -7.64 -4.82 -12.03
N GLU A 65 -7.13 -3.61 -12.22
CA GLU A 65 -5.78 -3.26 -11.82
C GLU A 65 -5.64 -3.19 -10.30
N THR A 66 -4.41 -3.37 -9.85
CA THR A 66 -4.00 -3.13 -8.47
C THR A 66 -3.88 -1.63 -8.24
N PRO A 67 -4.47 -1.07 -7.17
CA PRO A 67 -4.37 0.36 -6.88
C PRO A 67 -2.93 0.79 -6.51
N PHE A 68 -2.06 -0.15 -6.14
CA PHE A 68 -0.69 0.11 -5.67
C PHE A 68 0.39 -0.39 -6.65
N LYS A 69 0.34 0.11 -7.89
CA LYS A 69 1.23 -0.29 -9.00
C LYS A 69 2.72 -0.26 -8.63
N LEU A 70 3.19 0.78 -7.94
CA LEU A 70 4.63 0.98 -7.63
C LEU A 70 5.22 -0.04 -6.65
N ILE A 71 4.41 -0.67 -5.80
CA ILE A 71 4.88 -1.68 -4.84
C ILE A 71 4.42 -3.10 -5.22
N ASN A 72 3.70 -3.24 -6.34
CA ASN A 72 3.22 -4.53 -6.81
C ASN A 72 4.32 -5.25 -7.61
N ARG A 73 4.60 -6.50 -7.25
CA ARG A 73 5.63 -7.32 -7.90
C ARG A 73 5.38 -7.49 -9.40
N ASP A 74 4.13 -7.62 -9.84
CA ASP A 74 3.78 -7.79 -11.25
C ASP A 74 4.14 -6.55 -12.09
N TYR A 75 4.11 -5.38 -11.45
CA TYR A 75 4.44 -4.08 -12.02
C TYR A 75 5.89 -3.65 -11.72
N ASN A 76 6.71 -4.50 -11.08
CA ASN A 76 8.10 -4.17 -10.73
C ASN A 76 8.98 -3.93 -11.98
N ARG A 77 8.56 -4.43 -13.15
CA ARG A 77 9.13 -4.12 -14.47
C ARG A 77 8.95 -2.66 -14.92
N LEU A 78 8.09 -1.89 -14.26
CA LEU A 78 7.98 -0.44 -14.45
C LEU A 78 9.05 0.32 -13.65
N SER A 79 9.74 -0.34 -12.72
CA SER A 79 10.95 0.21 -12.12
C SER A 79 12.13 -0.02 -13.06
N GLU A 80 13.06 0.93 -13.14
CA GLU A 80 14.32 0.79 -13.89
C GLU A 80 15.27 -0.26 -13.27
N SER A 81 14.86 -0.92 -12.17
CA SER A 81 15.65 -1.93 -11.50
C SER A 81 15.47 -3.29 -12.16
N GLU A 82 16.57 -3.93 -12.51
CA GLU A 82 16.60 -5.32 -13.01
C GLU A 82 16.32 -6.36 -11.91
N GLU A 83 16.26 -5.94 -10.64
CA GLU A 83 16.08 -6.82 -9.48
C GLU A 83 14.59 -7.13 -9.22
N GLU A 84 14.24 -8.43 -9.15
CA GLU A 84 12.87 -8.87 -8.85
C GLU A 84 12.37 -8.43 -7.46
N CYS A 85 13.28 -8.17 -6.53
CA CYS A 85 13.00 -7.69 -5.18
C CYS A 85 14.00 -6.58 -4.82
N PRO A 86 13.52 -5.38 -4.42
CA PRO A 86 14.42 -4.28 -4.11
C PRO A 86 15.22 -4.55 -2.84
N VAL A 87 16.55 -4.44 -2.92
CA VAL A 87 17.44 -4.53 -1.75
C VAL A 87 17.75 -3.13 -1.21
N ILE A 88 17.36 -2.86 0.04
CA ILE A 88 17.60 -1.58 0.70
C ILE A 88 18.91 -1.67 1.50
N LYS A 89 19.89 -0.83 1.16
CA LYS A 89 21.18 -0.76 1.89
C LYS A 89 21.15 0.33 2.96
N ILE A 90 21.45 -0.04 4.20
CA ILE A 90 21.60 0.85 5.35
C ILE A 90 22.99 0.64 5.94
N GLY A 91 23.95 1.50 5.56
CA GLY A 91 25.35 1.32 5.93
C GLY A 91 25.88 -0.02 5.40
N SER A 92 26.22 -0.95 6.30
CA SER A 92 26.69 -2.29 5.96
C SER A 92 25.59 -3.37 6.00
N VAL A 93 24.33 -3.00 6.23
CA VAL A 93 23.19 -3.92 6.34
C VAL A 93 22.36 -3.87 5.06
N GLU A 94 22.00 -5.03 4.52
CA GLU A 94 21.15 -5.16 3.33
C GLU A 94 19.81 -5.80 3.73
N ILE A 95 18.70 -5.08 3.51
CA ILE A 95 17.34 -5.54 3.80
C ILE A 95 16.69 -5.98 2.49
N GLY A 96 16.21 -7.22 2.42
CA GLY A 96 15.62 -7.81 1.22
C GLY A 96 16.55 -8.75 0.44
N GLY A 97 17.77 -8.97 0.94
CA GLY A 97 18.67 -10.02 0.45
C GLY A 97 18.36 -11.40 1.02
N ASP A 98 19.32 -12.33 0.89
CA ASP A 98 19.14 -13.75 1.25
C ASP A 98 19.09 -14.01 2.77
N GLU A 99 19.71 -13.14 3.56
CA GLU A 99 19.85 -13.30 5.02
C GLU A 99 18.83 -12.45 5.80
N PRO A 100 18.29 -12.96 6.93
CA PRO A 100 17.34 -12.21 7.73
C PRO A 100 18.01 -11.05 8.50
N VAL A 101 17.41 -9.86 8.43
CA VAL A 101 17.85 -8.69 9.19
C VAL A 101 17.07 -8.54 10.49
N PHE A 102 17.79 -8.62 11.61
CA PHE A 102 17.24 -8.40 12.95
C PHE A 102 17.33 -6.93 13.39
N ILE A 103 16.17 -6.33 13.65
CA ILE A 103 16.03 -4.98 14.21
C ILE A 103 15.53 -5.10 15.65
N ALA A 104 16.35 -4.71 16.63
CA ALA A 104 16.06 -4.91 18.05
C ALA A 104 16.36 -3.66 18.89
N GLY A 105 15.71 -3.54 20.04
CA GLY A 105 15.90 -2.40 20.96
C GLY A 105 14.62 -2.08 21.73
N PRO A 106 14.64 -1.06 22.59
CA PRO A 106 13.50 -0.79 23.45
C PRO A 106 12.28 -0.26 22.69
N CYS A 107 11.11 -0.40 23.33
CA CYS A 107 9.90 0.22 22.83
C CYS A 107 10.07 1.75 22.84
N ALA A 108 10.32 2.34 24.02
CA ALA A 108 10.61 3.76 24.21
C ALA A 108 12.05 3.92 24.70
N VAL A 109 12.73 4.97 24.24
CA VAL A 109 13.99 5.39 24.85
C VAL A 109 13.65 6.14 26.12
N GLU A 110 14.21 5.68 27.25
CA GLU A 110 13.93 6.26 28.57
C GLU A 110 15.15 7.01 29.11
N SER A 111 16.35 6.59 28.73
CA SER A 111 17.61 7.30 29.01
C SER A 111 18.75 6.74 28.16
N LYS A 112 19.80 7.52 27.95
CA LYS A 112 21.06 7.07 27.35
C LYS A 112 21.60 5.79 27.94
N LYS A 113 21.67 5.70 29.28
CA LYS A 113 22.21 4.52 29.97
C LYS A 113 21.41 3.25 29.65
N GLN A 114 20.09 3.38 29.60
CA GLN A 114 19.20 2.27 29.23
C GLN A 114 19.38 1.88 27.76
N LEU A 115 19.44 2.85 26.85
CA LEU A 115 19.61 2.59 25.43
C LEU A 115 20.94 1.90 25.12
N PHE A 116 22.06 2.42 25.63
CA PHE A 116 23.39 1.85 25.37
C PHE A 116 23.55 0.45 25.97
N ARG A 117 23.02 0.21 27.17
CA ARG A 117 23.00 -1.14 27.75
C ARG A 117 22.25 -2.13 26.84
N ILE A 118 21.08 -1.74 26.33
CA ILE A 118 20.31 -2.61 25.43
C ILE A 118 21.05 -2.78 24.11
N ALA A 119 21.64 -1.72 23.56
CA ALA A 119 22.40 -1.75 22.31
C ALA A 119 23.55 -2.78 22.36
N GLU A 120 24.30 -2.81 23.46
CA GLU A 120 25.36 -3.79 23.67
C GLU A 120 24.82 -5.23 23.69
N GLU A 121 23.75 -5.47 24.44
CA GLU A 121 23.18 -6.81 24.61
C GLU A 121 22.54 -7.32 23.32
N VAL A 122 21.78 -6.48 22.59
CA VAL A 122 21.19 -6.88 21.31
C VAL A 122 22.26 -7.08 20.24
N LYS A 123 23.35 -6.30 20.25
CA LYS A 123 24.46 -6.50 19.33
C LYS A 123 25.16 -7.83 19.58
N LYS A 124 25.43 -8.18 20.84
CA LYS A 124 25.98 -9.51 21.23
C LYS A 124 25.06 -10.65 20.80
N ALA A 125 23.74 -10.45 20.85
CA ALA A 125 22.75 -11.42 20.42
C ALA A 125 22.58 -11.52 18.88
N GLY A 126 23.30 -10.71 18.10
CA GLY A 126 23.27 -10.76 16.63
C GLY A 126 22.30 -9.77 15.96
N ALA A 127 21.81 -8.76 16.68
CA ALA A 127 21.04 -7.69 16.06
C ALA A 127 21.89 -6.85 15.09
N HIS A 128 21.27 -6.45 13.98
CA HIS A 128 21.90 -5.68 12.91
C HIS A 128 21.62 -4.19 13.07
N ILE A 129 20.38 -3.84 13.44
CA ILE A 129 19.91 -2.45 13.57
C ILE A 129 19.31 -2.23 14.95
N LEU A 130 19.71 -1.14 15.62
CA LEU A 130 19.12 -0.71 16.89
C LEU A 130 17.87 0.14 16.62
N ARG A 131 16.74 -0.21 17.24
CA ARG A 131 15.52 0.62 17.24
C ARG A 131 15.26 1.25 18.62
N GLY A 132 14.62 2.41 18.64
CA GLY A 132 14.16 3.05 19.88
C GLY A 132 13.23 4.21 19.58
N GLY A 133 12.02 4.21 20.14
CA GLY A 133 11.06 5.31 19.91
C GLY A 133 11.28 6.45 20.89
N VAL A 134 11.62 7.64 20.39
CA VAL A 134 11.75 8.87 21.21
C VAL A 134 10.44 9.66 21.30
N PHE A 135 9.51 9.45 20.35
CA PHE A 135 8.14 9.97 20.40
C PHE A 135 7.14 8.83 20.58
N LYS A 136 6.21 8.99 21.52
CA LYS A 136 5.15 8.01 21.77
C LYS A 136 3.78 8.69 21.74
N PRO A 137 2.94 8.43 20.72
CA PRO A 137 1.59 8.96 20.67
C PRO A 137 0.73 8.20 21.69
N ARG A 138 0.63 8.73 22.92
CA ARG A 138 -0.17 8.11 24.00
C ARG A 138 -1.57 8.71 24.02
N SER A 139 -2.57 7.84 24.13
CA SER A 139 -3.96 8.27 24.33
C SER A 139 -4.20 8.89 25.70
N SER A 140 -3.38 8.55 26.71
CA SER A 140 -3.44 9.14 28.05
C SER A 140 -2.31 10.15 28.26
N VAL A 141 -2.67 11.32 28.76
CA VAL A 141 -1.73 12.40 29.11
C VAL A 141 -0.81 12.04 30.27
N HIS A 142 -1.20 11.08 31.12
CA HIS A 142 -0.39 10.63 32.26
C HIS A 142 0.65 9.57 31.87
N SER A 143 0.62 9.07 30.64
CA SER A 143 1.62 8.11 30.16
C SER A 143 2.92 8.81 29.79
N PHE A 144 4.04 8.08 29.87
CA PHE A 144 5.30 8.56 29.32
C PHE A 144 5.16 8.78 27.80
N GLN A 145 5.36 10.03 27.38
CA GLN A 145 5.19 10.51 26.00
C GLN A 145 6.45 10.26 25.13
N GLY A 146 7.51 9.71 25.72
CA GLY A 146 8.83 9.68 25.10
C GLY A 146 9.64 10.92 25.48
N LEU A 147 10.94 10.89 25.19
CA LEU A 147 11.87 12.01 25.44
C LEU A 147 11.65 13.20 24.51
N GLY A 148 10.87 13.04 23.44
CA GLY A 148 10.57 14.13 22.51
C GLY A 148 11.78 14.56 21.68
N ALA A 149 11.74 15.78 21.14
CA ALA A 149 12.76 16.28 20.21
C ALA A 149 14.14 16.47 20.85
N GLY A 150 14.22 16.74 22.17
CA GLY A 150 15.48 16.77 22.92
C GLY A 150 16.07 15.37 23.17
N GLY A 151 15.29 14.32 22.97
CA GLY A 151 15.68 12.93 23.20
C GLY A 151 16.80 12.42 22.30
N TYR A 152 17.15 13.10 21.20
CA TYR A 152 18.31 12.69 20.38
C TYR A 152 19.66 13.01 21.06
N GLU A 153 19.72 14.04 21.90
CA GLU A 153 20.92 14.42 22.66
C GLU A 153 21.03 13.66 23.99
N GLU A 154 19.87 13.30 24.56
CA GLU A 154 19.73 12.58 25.84
C GLU A 154 19.67 11.03 25.69
N ALA A 155 19.62 10.53 24.45
CA ALA A 155 19.71 9.11 24.09
C ALA A 155 21.16 8.66 23.84
#